data_AF-A0A7W2TM44-F1
#
_entry.id   AF-A0A7W2TM44-F1
#
_cell.length_a   1.000
_cell.length_b   1.000
_cell.length_c   1.000
_cell.angle_alpha   90.00
_cell.angle_beta   90.00
_cell.angle_gamma   90.00
#
_symmetry.space_group_name_H-M   'P 1'
#
loop_
_entity.id
_entity.type
_entity.pdbx_description
1 polymer ?
#
loop_
_entity_poly.entity_id
_entity_poly.type
_entity_poly.pdbx_seq_one_letter_code
_entity_poly.pdbx_strand_id
1 'polypeptide(L)'
;MKYPAFAFLALCALPSHAKIYQCIVDDVPTFSQTPCAPDAKELHLKVTKAPDTRAASNDILQQCTELAKNNGWRDPDSFMVVSHEKQWRDDASGARLVLAMQVNAKNGYGGYGKAKPFNCFLNHSGTGLSNVQRWVN
;
A
#
# COMPACT_ATOMS: atom_id res chain seq x y z
N MET A 1 49.88 42.21 11.34
CA MET A 1 49.30 40.87 11.66
C MET A 1 47.77 41.03 11.64
N LYS A 2 47.14 40.72 10.51
CA LYS A 2 46.21 39.59 10.30
C LYS A 2 44.91 39.71 11.11
N TYR A 3 43.88 40.29 10.48
CA TYR A 3 42.48 40.21 10.90
C TYR A 3 41.92 38.82 10.53
N PRO A 4 41.16 38.13 11.40
CA PRO A 4 40.45 36.94 11.00
C PRO A 4 39.13 37.36 10.35
N ALA A 5 38.98 37.04 9.06
CA ALA A 5 37.71 37.15 8.35
C ALA A 5 36.78 36.03 8.84
N PHE A 6 35.76 36.39 9.62
CA PHE A 6 34.65 35.51 9.95
C PHE A 6 33.74 35.39 8.71
N ALA A 7 33.86 34.28 7.99
CA ALA A 7 32.94 33.92 6.93
C ALA A 7 31.60 33.46 7.53
N PHE A 8 30.58 34.32 7.45
CA PHE A 8 29.20 34.00 7.80
C PHE A 8 28.61 33.08 6.71
N LEU A 9 28.61 31.77 6.95
CA LEU A 9 27.89 30.78 6.14
C LEU A 9 26.39 30.92 6.42
N ALA A 10 25.69 31.65 5.56
CA ALA A 10 24.23 31.69 5.57
C ALA A 10 23.66 30.34 5.09
N LEU A 11 23.18 29.52 6.02
CA LEU A 11 22.33 28.37 5.70
C LEU A 11 20.99 28.90 5.17
N CYS A 12 20.84 28.97 3.85
CA CYS A 12 19.53 29.11 3.23
C CYS A 12 18.74 27.82 3.43
N ALA A 13 17.86 27.81 4.44
CA ALA A 13 16.82 26.80 4.56
C ALA A 13 15.81 26.99 3.41
N LEU A 14 15.90 26.17 2.36
CA LEU A 14 14.90 26.14 1.31
C LEU A 14 13.61 25.52 1.88
N PRO A 15 12.44 26.18 1.75
CA PRO A 15 11.18 25.61 2.20
C PRO A 15 10.82 24.40 1.32
N SER A 16 10.92 23.20 1.89
CA SER A 16 10.52 21.93 1.27
C SER A 16 8.99 21.77 1.29
N HIS A 17 8.28 22.62 0.53
CA HIS A 17 6.91 22.34 0.12
C HIS A 17 6.94 21.95 -1.35
N ALA A 18 7.29 20.68 -1.62
CA ALA A 18 7.35 20.15 -2.97
C ALA A 18 5.92 20.02 -3.53
N LYS A 19 5.52 21.02 -4.33
CA LYS A 19 4.35 20.94 -5.20
C LYS A 19 4.69 20.01 -6.36
N ILE A 20 3.77 19.15 -6.77
CA ILE A 20 3.94 18.32 -7.97
C ILE A 20 3.09 18.91 -9.08
N TYR A 21 3.66 19.09 -10.26
CA TYR A 21 3.00 19.58 -11.45
C TYR A 21 2.90 18.44 -12.47
N GLN A 22 1.77 18.35 -13.16
CA GLN A 22 1.59 17.51 -14.34
C GLN A 22 1.57 18.39 -15.59
N CYS A 23 2.36 18.02 -16.60
CA CYS A 23 2.39 18.66 -17.92
C CYS A 23 2.35 17.58 -19.02
N ILE A 24 2.02 17.99 -20.25
CA ILE A 24 2.18 17.15 -21.44
C ILE A 24 3.44 17.61 -22.19
N VAL A 25 4.46 16.76 -22.23
CA VAL A 25 5.69 17.00 -23.00
C VAL A 25 5.76 15.92 -24.07
N ASP A 26 5.77 16.32 -25.35
CA ASP A 26 5.78 15.41 -26.50
C ASP A 26 4.66 14.34 -26.44
N ASP A 27 3.43 14.76 -26.12
CA ASP A 27 2.25 13.89 -25.91
C ASP A 27 2.38 12.88 -24.75
N VAL A 28 3.40 13.01 -23.90
CA VAL A 28 3.62 12.16 -22.72
C VAL A 28 3.32 12.92 -21.42
N PRO A 29 2.46 12.40 -20.53
CA PRO A 29 2.24 12.98 -19.21
C PRO A 29 3.50 12.88 -18.36
N THR A 30 4.04 14.04 -17.98
CA THR A 30 5.27 14.19 -17.20
C THR A 30 4.97 14.86 -15.87
N PHE A 31 5.63 14.41 -14.80
CA PHE A 31 5.48 14.95 -13.45
C PHE A 31 6.76 15.63 -12.98
N SER A 32 6.66 16.83 -12.43
CA SER A 32 7.82 17.63 -11.97
C SER A 32 7.54 18.33 -10.65
N GLN A 33 8.58 18.59 -9.86
CA GLN A 33 8.49 19.39 -8.64
C GLN A 33 8.47 20.91 -8.90
N THR A 34 8.68 21.31 -10.16
CA THR A 34 8.60 22.68 -10.65
C THR A 34 7.71 22.72 -11.90
N PRO A 35 7.10 23.87 -12.24
CA PRO A 35 6.32 23.99 -13.48
C PRO A 35 7.17 23.56 -14.69
N CYS A 36 6.74 22.51 -15.39
CA CYS A 36 7.51 21.88 -16.46
C CYS A 36 7.17 22.41 -17.87
N ALA A 37 6.01 23.04 -18.04
CA ALA A 37 5.56 23.64 -19.29
C ALA A 37 4.44 24.67 -19.01
N PRO A 38 4.02 25.51 -19.99
CA PRO A 38 2.97 26.50 -19.81
C PRO A 38 1.60 25.93 -19.43
N ASP A 39 1.34 24.66 -19.78
CA ASP A 39 0.14 23.90 -19.45
C ASP A 39 0.22 23.21 -18.07
N ALA A 40 1.31 23.43 -17.31
CA ALA A 40 1.54 22.77 -16.03
C ALA A 40 0.37 22.97 -15.06
N LYS A 41 -0.23 21.86 -14.65
CA LYS A 41 -1.29 21.84 -13.63
C LYS A 41 -0.70 21.37 -12.30
N GLU A 42 -0.87 22.18 -11.26
CA GLU A 42 -0.50 21.79 -9.89
C GLU A 42 -1.41 20.64 -9.42
N LEU A 43 -0.79 19.56 -8.96
CA LEU A 43 -1.46 18.41 -8.36
C LEU A 43 -1.47 18.55 -6.85
N HIS A 44 -2.67 18.71 -6.29
CA HIS A 44 -2.89 18.61 -4.86
C HIS A 44 -2.99 17.15 -4.43
N LEU A 45 -1.83 16.55 -4.16
CA LEU A 45 -1.79 15.23 -3.55
C LEU A 45 -2.25 15.34 -2.10
N LYS A 46 -3.37 14.68 -1.78
CA LYS A 46 -3.70 14.41 -0.37
C LYS A 46 -2.70 13.39 0.12
N VAL A 47 -1.67 13.87 0.84
CA VAL A 47 -0.76 12.99 1.58
C VAL A 47 -1.56 12.38 2.71
N THR A 48 -2.18 11.23 2.47
CA THR A 48 -2.75 10.42 3.55
C THR A 48 -1.61 9.75 4.28
N LYS A 49 -1.66 9.77 5.61
CA LYS A 49 -0.72 9.03 6.44
C LYS A 49 -0.64 7.59 5.94
N ALA A 50 0.57 7.04 5.85
CA ALA A 50 0.74 5.64 5.52
C ALA A 50 -0.21 4.82 6.40
N PRO A 51 -0.99 3.89 5.82
CA PRO A 51 -1.86 3.00 6.55
C PRO A 51 -1.11 2.39 7.72
N ASP A 52 -1.75 2.37 8.88
CA ASP A 52 -1.18 1.68 10.03
C ASP A 52 -1.05 0.20 9.66
N THR A 53 0.19 -0.29 9.61
CA THR A 53 0.53 -1.68 9.33
C THR A 53 0.34 -2.57 10.57
N ARG A 54 -0.15 -2.02 11.69
CA ARG A 54 -0.65 -2.80 12.84
C ARG A 54 -1.83 -3.69 12.45
N ALA A 55 -2.27 -4.52 13.40
CA ALA A 55 -3.36 -5.47 13.25
C ALA A 55 -4.56 -4.87 12.49
N ALA A 56 -5.12 -5.65 11.57
CA ALA A 56 -6.35 -5.26 10.87
C ALA A 56 -7.49 -5.05 11.87
N SER A 57 -8.38 -4.12 11.57
CA SER A 57 -9.64 -4.05 12.31
C SER A 57 -10.41 -5.37 12.14
N ASN A 58 -11.18 -5.73 13.17
CA ASN A 58 -11.96 -6.97 13.17
C ASN A 58 -12.87 -7.07 11.93
N ASP A 59 -13.44 -5.94 11.48
CA ASP A 59 -14.32 -5.89 10.31
C ASP A 59 -13.57 -6.27 9.01
N ILE A 60 -12.35 -5.78 8.82
CA ILE A 60 -11.53 -6.11 7.64
C ILE A 60 -11.10 -7.57 7.71
N LEU A 61 -10.68 -8.05 8.88
CA LEU A 61 -10.32 -9.45 9.07
C LEU A 61 -11.50 -10.36 8.75
N GLN A 62 -12.70 -10.03 9.23
CA GLN A 62 -13.92 -10.79 8.95
C GLN A 62 -14.26 -10.80 7.45
N GLN A 63 -14.25 -9.65 6.78
CA GLN A 63 -14.49 -9.57 5.33
C GLN A 63 -13.46 -10.39 4.53
N CYS A 64 -12.18 -10.31 4.89
CA CYS A 64 -11.14 -11.10 4.26
C CYS A 64 -11.27 -12.60 4.56
N THR A 65 -11.70 -12.97 5.76
CA THR A 65 -11.97 -14.35 6.17
C THR A 65 -13.07 -14.95 5.30
N GLU A 66 -14.16 -14.22 5.06
CA GLU A 66 -15.25 -14.65 4.17
C GLU A 66 -14.76 -14.84 2.73
N LEU A 67 -13.96 -13.91 2.20
CA LEU A 67 -13.35 -14.06 0.88
C LEU A 67 -12.46 -15.31 0.79
N ALA A 68 -11.63 -15.54 1.80
CA ALA A 68 -10.73 -16.68 1.85
C ALA A 68 -11.47 -18.01 2.02
N LYS A 69 -12.51 -18.05 2.86
CA LYS A 69 -13.37 -19.22 3.09
C LYS A 69 -14.07 -19.69 1.81
N ASN A 70 -14.38 -18.78 0.90
CA ASN A 70 -15.01 -19.10 -0.37
C ASN A 70 -14.03 -19.58 -1.47
N ASN A 71 -12.73 -19.70 -1.16
CA ASN A 71 -11.69 -20.09 -2.12
C ASN A 71 -11.47 -21.61 -2.23
N GLY A 72 -12.55 -22.38 -2.40
CA GLY A 72 -12.49 -23.79 -2.78
C GLY A 72 -12.01 -24.76 -1.69
N TRP A 73 -12.28 -24.48 -0.42
CA TRP A 73 -11.96 -25.39 0.69
C TRP A 73 -12.87 -26.63 0.70
N ARG A 74 -12.31 -27.76 1.13
CA ARG A 74 -13.05 -29.03 1.22
C ARG A 74 -14.12 -29.00 2.31
N ASP A 75 -13.80 -28.39 3.44
CA ASP A 75 -14.69 -28.17 4.58
C ASP A 75 -14.64 -26.68 4.97
N PRO A 76 -15.46 -25.82 4.33
CA PRO A 76 -15.48 -24.39 4.62
C PRO A 76 -15.90 -24.05 6.06
N ASP A 77 -16.66 -24.91 6.73
CA ASP A 77 -17.16 -24.63 8.08
C ASP A 77 -16.08 -24.83 9.15
N SER A 78 -15.07 -25.64 8.84
CA SER A 78 -13.85 -25.76 9.64
C SER A 78 -12.79 -24.68 9.40
N PHE A 79 -13.08 -23.71 8.52
CA PHE A 79 -12.11 -22.70 8.11
C PHE A 79 -11.62 -21.87 9.29
N MET A 80 -10.32 -21.62 9.33
CA MET A 80 -9.69 -20.77 10.34
C MET A 80 -8.60 -19.88 9.74
N VAL A 81 -8.40 -18.74 10.38
CA VAL A 81 -7.22 -17.90 10.20
C VAL A 81 -6.23 -18.24 11.31
N VAL A 82 -5.06 -18.74 10.92
CA VAL A 82 -3.96 -19.10 11.83
C VAL A 82 -3.16 -17.87 12.24
N SER A 83 -2.91 -16.96 11.29
CA SER A 83 -2.25 -15.68 11.55
C SER A 83 -2.62 -14.67 10.46
N HIS A 84 -2.46 -13.38 10.76
CA HIS A 84 -2.66 -12.32 9.78
C HIS A 84 -1.79 -11.09 10.09
N GLU A 85 -1.39 -10.37 9.04
CA GLU A 85 -0.65 -9.12 9.15
C GLU A 85 -0.88 -8.22 7.92
N LYS A 86 -0.85 -6.90 8.13
CA LYS A 86 -0.88 -5.95 7.00
C LYS A 86 0.52 -5.78 6.44
N GLN A 87 0.65 -5.88 5.13
CA GLN A 87 1.93 -5.81 4.45
C GLN A 87 1.84 -5.09 3.12
N TRP A 88 2.87 -4.32 2.80
CA TRP A 88 3.09 -3.80 1.46
C TRP A 88 3.78 -4.88 0.60
N ARG A 89 3.33 -4.98 -0.65
CA ARG A 89 3.82 -5.91 -1.68
C ARG A 89 3.74 -5.21 -3.02
N ASP A 90 4.63 -5.57 -3.95
CA ASP A 90 4.65 -4.95 -5.27
C ASP A 90 4.18 -5.95 -6.34
N ASP A 91 3.43 -5.43 -7.32
CA ASP A 91 3.07 -6.12 -8.56
C ASP A 91 3.20 -5.18 -9.76
N ALA A 92 2.74 -5.59 -10.96
CA ALA A 92 2.86 -4.76 -12.16
C ALA A 92 2.05 -3.44 -12.09
N SER A 93 1.11 -3.31 -11.16
CA SER A 93 0.38 -2.07 -10.88
C SER A 93 1.06 -1.17 -9.84
N GLY A 94 2.20 -1.60 -9.28
CA GLY A 94 2.96 -0.90 -8.25
C GLY A 94 2.70 -1.44 -6.84
N ALA A 95 2.89 -0.59 -5.84
CA ALA A 95 2.76 -0.98 -4.43
C ALA A 95 1.30 -1.22 -4.02
N ARG A 96 1.05 -2.38 -3.43
CA ARG A 96 -0.24 -2.90 -2.99
C ARG A 96 -0.20 -3.18 -1.48
N LEU A 97 -1.19 -2.67 -0.77
CA LEU A 97 -1.41 -3.06 0.62
C LEU A 97 -2.27 -4.34 0.65
N VAL A 98 -1.79 -5.35 1.35
CA VAL A 98 -2.51 -6.63 1.53
C VAL A 98 -2.66 -6.95 3.02
N LEU A 99 -3.76 -7.61 3.38
CA LEU A 99 -3.83 -8.41 4.59
C LEU A 99 -3.35 -9.83 4.22
N ALA A 100 -2.11 -10.11 4.56
CA ALA A 100 -1.50 -11.43 4.37
C ALA A 100 -1.96 -12.35 5.50
N MET A 101 -2.60 -13.46 5.14
CA MET A 101 -3.16 -14.42 6.10
C MET A 101 -2.55 -15.80 5.90
N GLN A 102 -2.33 -16.51 7.00
CA GLN A 102 -2.16 -17.96 7.00
C GLN A 102 -3.51 -18.59 7.34
N VAL A 103 -4.04 -19.41 6.44
CA VAL A 103 -5.40 -19.95 6.55
C VAL A 103 -5.39 -21.46 6.44
N ASN A 104 -6.36 -22.12 7.07
CA ASN A 104 -6.46 -23.57 7.08
C ASN A 104 -7.91 -24.04 7.14
N ALA A 105 -8.16 -25.25 6.68
CA ALA A 105 -9.44 -25.96 6.81
C ALA A 105 -9.18 -27.46 6.88
N LYS A 106 -10.14 -28.22 7.42
CA LYS A 106 -10.06 -29.68 7.45
C LYS A 106 -10.05 -30.26 6.05
N ASN A 107 -9.25 -31.31 5.87
CA ASN A 107 -9.23 -32.11 4.67
C ASN A 107 -10.32 -33.19 4.70
N GLY A 108 -10.39 -34.05 3.68
CA GLY A 108 -11.38 -35.13 3.59
C GLY A 108 -11.26 -36.22 4.69
N TYR A 109 -10.20 -36.19 5.49
CA TYR A 109 -9.98 -37.09 6.63
C TYR A 109 -10.34 -36.43 7.97
N GLY A 110 -10.90 -35.21 7.97
CA GLY A 110 -11.30 -34.48 9.17
C GLY A 110 -10.17 -33.81 9.94
N GLY A 111 -8.94 -33.86 9.43
CA GLY A 111 -7.75 -33.25 10.05
C GLY A 111 -7.33 -31.95 9.36
N TYR A 112 -6.65 -31.08 10.11
CA TYR A 112 -6.01 -29.88 9.56
C TYR A 112 -4.65 -30.22 8.96
N GLY A 113 -4.37 -29.68 7.77
CA GLY A 113 -3.09 -29.83 7.09
C GLY A 113 -2.13 -28.68 7.38
N LYS A 114 -1.19 -28.45 6.45
CA LYS A 114 -0.36 -27.24 6.47
C LYS A 114 -1.23 -26.02 6.13
N ALA A 115 -1.06 -24.95 6.90
CA ALA A 115 -1.67 -23.66 6.59
C ALA A 115 -1.17 -23.17 5.21
N LYS A 116 -2.04 -22.45 4.51
CA LYS A 116 -1.77 -21.88 3.18
C LYS A 116 -1.78 -20.36 3.25
N PRO A 117 -0.94 -19.66 2.46
CA PRO A 117 -1.02 -18.23 2.37
C PRO A 117 -2.26 -17.79 1.57
N PHE A 118 -2.90 -16.72 2.02
CA PHE A 118 -3.96 -16.03 1.29
C PHE A 118 -3.74 -14.53 1.43
N ASN A 119 -3.79 -13.80 0.31
CA ASN A 119 -3.66 -12.35 0.30
C ASN A 119 -5.01 -11.71 0.00
N CYS A 120 -5.51 -10.92 0.94
CA CYS A 120 -6.68 -10.10 0.77
C CYS A 120 -6.24 -8.66 0.46
N PHE A 121 -6.63 -8.11 -0.68
CA PHE A 121 -6.12 -6.81 -1.12
C PHE A 121 -6.92 -5.69 -0.48
N LEU A 122 -6.22 -4.70 0.08
CA LEU A 122 -6.84 -3.57 0.76
C LEU A 122 -6.81 -2.32 -0.14
N ASN A 123 -7.72 -1.40 0.13
CA ASN A 123 -7.67 -0.06 -0.44
C ASN A 123 -6.42 0.69 0.05
N HIS A 124 -6.10 1.82 -0.57
CA HIS A 124 -4.88 2.56 -0.27
C HIS A 124 -4.81 3.06 1.20
N SER A 125 -5.95 3.25 1.86
CA SER A 125 -6.02 3.62 3.28
C SER A 125 -5.88 2.44 4.25
N GLY A 126 -5.97 1.19 3.76
CA GLY A 126 -5.95 -0.01 4.60
C GLY A 126 -7.12 -0.14 5.56
N THR A 127 -8.24 0.55 5.26
CA THR A 127 -9.46 0.59 6.07
C THR A 127 -10.60 -0.24 5.45
N GLY A 128 -10.40 -0.78 4.26
CA GLY A 128 -11.37 -1.61 3.57
C GLY A 128 -10.74 -2.41 2.45
N LEU A 129 -11.56 -3.20 1.76
CA LEU A 129 -11.13 -4.02 0.65
C LEU A 129 -10.84 -3.18 -0.60
N SER A 130 -9.87 -3.63 -1.40
CA SER A 130 -9.67 -3.16 -2.76
C SER A 130 -10.75 -3.69 -3.69
N ASN A 131 -11.08 -2.94 -4.74
CA ASN A 131 -11.91 -3.46 -5.84
C ASN A 131 -11.16 -4.52 -6.67
N VAL A 132 -9.84 -4.61 -6.55
CA VAL A 132 -9.00 -5.57 -7.26
C VAL A 132 -8.45 -6.60 -6.27
N GLN A 133 -9.13 -7.73 -6.14
CA GLN A 133 -8.77 -8.86 -5.24
C GLN A 133 -7.82 -9.87 -5.90
N ARG A 134 -6.84 -9.38 -6.65
CA ARG A 134 -5.84 -10.21 -7.33
C ARG A 134 -4.57 -9.40 -7.61
N TRP A 135 -3.49 -10.13 -7.82
CA TRP A 135 -2.26 -9.58 -8.40
C TRP A 135 -2.51 -9.11 -9.83
N VAL A 136 -1.84 -8.02 -10.19
CA VAL A 136 -1.76 -7.52 -11.57
C VAL A 136 -0.42 -7.97 -12.15
N ASN A 137 -0.49 -8.62 -13.32
CA ASN A 137 0.67 -9.06 -14.09
C ASN A 137 0.98 -8.06 -15.20
#